data_AF-A0A328EC86-F1
#
_entry.id   AF-A0A328EC86-F1
#
_cell.length_a   1.000
_cell.length_b   1.000
_cell.length_c   1.000
_cell.angle_alpha   90.00
_cell.angle_beta   90.00
_cell.angle_gamma   90.00
#
_symmetry.space_group_name_H-M   'P 1'
#
loop_
_entity.id
_entity.type
_entity.pdbx_description
1 polymer ?
#
loop_
_entity_poly.entity_id
_entity_poly.type
_entity_poly.pdbx_seq_one_letter_code
_entity_poly.pdbx_strand_id
1 'polypeptide(L)'
;MTATACYGNDPGQFPSSNLFGAAGDGVWDNGAACGRQYLVKWISASTPGTCVPNQVIQVRIVDFALQLPSPATEGGTTMLV
;
A
#
# COMPACT_ATOMS: atom_id res chain seq x y z
N MET A 1 -5.07 12.73 -16.98
CA MET A 1 -4.15 12.22 -15.94
C MET A 1 -4.76 12.55 -14.61
N THR A 2 -5.14 11.54 -13.84
CA THR A 2 -5.66 11.76 -12.50
C THR A 2 -4.46 11.86 -11.58
N ALA A 3 -4.34 12.99 -10.90
CA ALA A 3 -3.28 13.23 -9.94
C ALA A 3 -3.52 12.36 -8.69
N THR A 4 -2.47 12.10 -7.91
CA THR A 4 -2.62 11.37 -6.65
C THR A 4 -3.53 12.12 -5.67
N ALA A 5 -4.27 11.39 -4.84
CA ALA A 5 -5.14 11.97 -3.82
C ALA A 5 -4.36 12.72 -2.71
N CYS A 6 -3.09 12.41 -2.50
CA CYS A 6 -2.29 13.02 -1.43
C CYS A 6 -1.68 14.37 -1.81
N TYR A 7 -0.82 14.39 -2.83
CA TYR A 7 -0.05 15.60 -3.19
C TYR A 7 -0.20 15.95 -4.68
N GLY A 8 -1.23 15.43 -5.34
CA GLY A 8 -1.50 15.69 -6.74
C GLY A 8 -0.34 15.23 -7.63
N ASN A 9 0.25 16.16 -8.38
CA ASN A 9 1.33 15.90 -9.33
C ASN A 9 2.72 16.22 -8.76
N ASP A 10 2.85 16.48 -7.44
CA ASP A 10 4.14 16.77 -6.83
C ASP A 10 5.07 15.55 -6.90
N PRO A 11 6.19 15.59 -7.63
CA PRO A 11 7.13 14.47 -7.68
C PRO A 11 7.83 14.21 -6.34
N GLY A 12 7.84 15.19 -5.41
CA GLY A 12 8.45 15.05 -4.08
C GLY A 12 7.73 14.05 -3.16
N GLN A 13 6.53 13.60 -3.54
CA GLN A 13 5.81 12.56 -2.81
C GLN A 13 6.45 11.17 -2.97
N PHE A 14 7.18 10.93 -4.06
CA PHE A 14 7.77 9.63 -4.33
C PHE A 14 9.12 9.48 -3.59
N PRO A 15 9.29 8.43 -2.76
CA PRO A 15 10.55 8.20 -2.07
C PRO A 15 11.64 7.74 -3.06
N SER A 16 12.90 8.02 -2.75
CA SER A 16 14.07 7.57 -3.54
C SER A 16 14.19 6.04 -3.61
N SER A 17 13.58 5.31 -2.68
CA SER A 17 13.50 3.85 -2.68
C SER A 17 12.56 3.29 -3.74
N ASN A 18 11.72 4.12 -4.38
CA ASN A 18 10.63 3.73 -5.27
C ASN A 18 9.61 2.75 -4.65
N LEU A 19 9.59 2.63 -3.32
CA LEU A 19 8.61 1.82 -2.59
C LEU A 19 7.47 2.71 -2.10
N PHE A 20 6.41 2.80 -2.89
CA PHE A 20 5.22 3.57 -2.58
C PHE A 20 3.95 2.86 -3.07
N GLY A 21 2.79 3.26 -2.55
CA GLY A 21 1.52 2.64 -2.93
C GLY A 21 0.29 3.50 -2.62
N ALA A 22 -0.84 3.03 -3.14
CA ALA A 22 -2.16 3.54 -2.81
C ALA A 22 -2.75 2.73 -1.65
N ALA A 23 -3.41 3.40 -0.71
CA ALA A 23 -4.06 2.76 0.42
C ALA A 23 -5.59 2.78 0.29
N GLY A 24 -6.25 1.72 0.73
CA GLY A 24 -7.71 1.72 0.92
C GLY A 24 -8.14 2.55 2.13
N ASP A 25 -9.45 2.76 2.27
CA ASP A 25 -10.04 3.70 3.23
C ASP A 25 -9.50 3.57 4.67
N GLY A 26 -9.44 2.35 5.22
CA GLY A 26 -9.00 2.12 6.59
C GLY A 26 -7.52 2.43 6.86
N VAL A 27 -6.65 2.34 5.84
CA VAL A 27 -5.22 2.67 5.99
C VAL A 27 -4.95 4.12 5.58
N TRP A 28 -5.65 4.61 4.55
CA TRP A 28 -5.50 5.97 4.04
C TRP A 28 -6.04 7.01 5.04
N ASP A 29 -7.09 6.65 5.79
CA ASP A 29 -7.66 7.42 6.90
C ASP A 29 -8.02 8.86 6.49
N ASN A 30 -8.85 9.01 5.47
CA ASN A 30 -9.26 10.30 4.89
C ASN A 30 -8.10 11.25 4.56
N GLY A 31 -6.97 10.69 4.12
CA GLY A 31 -5.76 11.43 3.77
C GLY A 31 -4.79 11.69 4.92
N ALA A 32 -5.13 11.31 6.16
CA ALA A 32 -4.24 11.45 7.30
C ALA A 32 -2.96 10.62 7.16
N ALA A 33 -3.02 9.52 6.39
CA ALA A 33 -1.87 8.67 6.11
C ALA A 33 -1.02 9.12 4.91
N CYS A 34 -1.38 10.20 4.23
CA CYS A 34 -0.59 10.72 3.13
C CYS A 34 0.85 11.01 3.56
N GLY A 35 1.80 10.44 2.84
CA GLY A 35 3.21 10.55 3.12
C GLY A 35 3.73 9.71 4.28
N ARG A 36 2.87 9.00 5.03
CA ARG A 36 3.28 8.06 6.09
C ARG A 36 3.96 6.84 5.50
N GLN A 37 4.90 6.28 6.26
CA GLN A 37 5.61 5.06 5.91
C GLN A 37 5.09 3.90 6.74
N TYR A 38 4.81 2.78 6.07
CA TYR A 38 4.34 1.55 6.69
C TYR A 38 5.36 0.44 6.48
N LEU A 39 5.48 -0.43 7.48
CA LEU A 39 6.21 -1.68 7.36
C LEU A 39 5.25 -2.75 6.86
N VAL A 40 5.57 -3.33 5.71
CA VAL A 40 4.78 -4.38 5.07
C VAL A 40 5.57 -5.67 5.12
N LYS A 41 4.94 -6.72 5.66
CA LYS A 41 5.47 -8.08 5.67
C LYS A 41 4.57 -8.98 4.85
N TRP A 42 5.18 -9.85 4.05
CA TRP A 42 4.45 -10.93 3.41
C TRP A 42 4.12 -12.03 4.40
N ILE A 43 2.84 -12.42 4.46
CA ILE A 43 2.34 -13.45 5.39
C ILE A 43 2.16 -14.79 4.64
N SER A 44 1.60 -14.74 3.43
CA SER A 44 1.33 -15.91 2.60
C SER A 44 1.25 -15.53 1.12
N ALA A 45 1.38 -16.52 0.23
CA ALA A 45 1.15 -16.37 -1.22
C ALA A 45 0.58 -17.67 -1.78
N SER A 46 -0.29 -17.55 -2.79
CA SER A 46 -0.91 -18.69 -3.47
C SER A 46 0.10 -19.54 -4.25
N THR A 47 1.16 -18.92 -4.75
CA THR A 47 2.26 -19.60 -5.44
C THR A 47 3.41 -19.83 -4.46
N PRO A 48 3.87 -21.08 -4.29
CA PRO A 48 5.04 -21.39 -3.46
C PRO A 48 6.29 -20.64 -3.95
N GLY A 49 7.07 -20.09 -3.03
CA GLY A 49 8.33 -19.38 -3.33
C GLY A 49 8.19 -17.89 -3.66
N THR A 50 6.96 -17.35 -3.74
CA THR A 50 6.75 -15.90 -3.97
C THR A 50 7.10 -15.05 -2.74
N CYS A 51 6.81 -15.55 -1.54
CA CYS A 51 7.15 -14.87 -0.30
C CYS A 51 8.60 -15.17 0.10
N VAL A 52 9.40 -14.13 0.26
CA VAL A 52 10.67 -14.25 0.98
C VAL A 52 10.38 -14.26 2.49
N PRO A 53 10.72 -15.33 3.22
CA PRO A 53 10.41 -15.41 4.64
C PRO A 53 11.12 -14.31 5.43
N ASN A 54 10.39 -13.71 6.38
CA ASN A 54 10.88 -12.65 7.27
C ASN A 54 11.34 -11.36 6.59
N GLN A 55 11.06 -11.17 5.31
CA GLN A 55 11.32 -9.89 4.66
C GLN A 55 10.22 -8.87 5.03
N VAL A 56 10.67 -7.70 5.47
CA VAL A 56 9.82 -6.53 5.73
C VAL A 56 10.33 -5.40 4.84
N ILE A 57 9.41 -4.75 4.13
CA ILE A 57 9.71 -3.58 3.30
C ILE A 57 9.01 -2.35 3.86
N GLN A 58 9.58 -1.19 3.58
CA GLN A 58 8.98 0.08 3.96
C GLN A 58 8.34 0.74 2.74
N VAL A 59 7.05 1.07 2.84
CA VAL A 59 6.27 1.63 1.73
C VAL A 59 5.66 2.96 2.16
N ARG A 60 5.75 3.98 1.32
CA ARG A 60 5.10 5.29 1.54
C ARG A 60 3.72 5.33 0.88
N ILE A 61 2.71 5.81 1.61
CA ILE A 61 1.38 6.05 1.02
C ILE A 61 1.40 7.36 0.25
N VAL A 62 1.08 7.28 -1.05
CA VAL A 62 1.05 8.45 -1.95
C VAL A 62 -0.32 8.66 -2.59
N ASP A 63 -1.24 7.69 -2.48
CA ASP A 63 -2.54 7.79 -3.15
C ASP A 63 -3.65 7.04 -2.41
N PHE A 64 -4.90 7.30 -2.80
CA PHE A 64 -6.09 6.60 -2.35
C PHE A 64 -6.52 5.55 -3.38
N ALA A 65 -6.70 4.30 -2.94
CA ALA A 65 -7.20 3.23 -3.76
C ALA A 65 -8.74 3.32 -3.87
N LEU A 66 -9.22 4.07 -4.88
CA LEU A 66 -10.65 4.26 -5.19
C LEU A 66 -11.42 2.96 -5.44
N GLN A 67 -10.72 1.93 -5.91
CA GLN A 67 -11.21 0.56 -6.02
C GLN A 67 -10.17 -0.34 -5.38
N LEU A 68 -10.62 -1.31 -4.58
CA LEU A 68 -9.81 -2.47 -4.18
C LEU A 68 -10.11 -3.60 -5.18
N PRO A 69 -9.53 -3.63 -6.39
CA PRO A 69 -9.85 -4.66 -7.37
C PRO A 69 -9.32 -6.05 -6.98
N SER A 70 -8.51 -6.16 -5.93
CA SER A 70 -8.15 -7.45 -5.35
C SER A 70 -9.14 -7.77 -4.24
N PRO A 71 -10.21 -8.55 -4.50
CA PRO A 71 -10.75 -9.36 -3.42
C PRO A 71 -9.58 -10.10 -2.79
N ALA A 72 -9.60 -10.23 -1.48
CA ALA A 72 -8.59 -11.00 -0.79
C ALA A 72 -8.50 -12.37 -1.48
N THR A 73 -7.28 -12.84 -1.77
CA THR A 73 -7.08 -14.03 -2.61
C THR A 73 -7.80 -15.26 -2.04
N GLU A 74 -8.10 -15.21 -0.74
CA GLU A 74 -9.10 -16.05 -0.08
C GLU A 74 -10.11 -15.20 0.72
N GLY A 75 -11.40 -15.54 0.63
CA GLY A 75 -12.44 -14.89 1.43
C GLY A 75 -12.17 -15.06 2.93
N GLY A 76 -12.07 -13.93 3.65
CA GLY A 76 -11.84 -13.90 5.11
C GLY A 76 -10.47 -13.37 5.55
N THR A 77 -9.61 -12.93 4.63
CA THR A 77 -8.37 -12.25 5.00
C THR A 77 -8.58 -10.74 5.14
N THR A 78 -8.46 -10.25 6.37
CA THR A 78 -8.51 -8.81 6.72
C THR A 78 -7.12 -8.36 7.13
N MET A 79 -6.62 -7.26 6.55
CA MET A 79 -5.45 -6.58 7.10
C MET A 79 -5.88 -5.86 8.38
N LEU A 80 -5.44 -6.34 9.54
CA LEU A 80 -5.63 -5.66 10.81
C LEU A 80 -4.54 -4.58 10.94
N VAL A 81 -4.98 -3.36 11.21
CA VAL A 81 -4.14 -2.19 11.58
C VAL A 81 -3.86 -2.17 13.07
#